data_AF-A0AAD5ZV75-F1
#
_entry.id   AF-A0AAD5ZV75-F1
#
_cell.length_a   1.000
_cell.length_b   1.000
_cell.length_c   1.000
_cell.angle_alpha   90.00
_cell.angle_beta   90.00
_cell.angle_gamma   90.00
#
_symmetry.space_group_name_H-M   'P 1'
#
loop_
_entity.id
_entity.type
_entity.pdbx_description
1 polymer ?
#
loop_
_entity_poly.entity_id
_entity_poly.type
_entity_poly.pdbx_seq_one_letter_code
_entity_poly.pdbx_strand_id
1 'polypeptide(L)'
;MASTASELTWIKQLLAELNIKHEALMKMFCDNQAARLIAANPVFHEPTKHIEVDCHFIRERIQAKEIETPYVKSKDQLADIFTKGLSIKAFEDISYKLGLYDFYKPSLRGSVGNKKD
;
A
#
# COMPACT_ATOMS: atom_id res chain seq x y z
N MET A 1 -1.84 -3.77 -8.95
CA MET A 1 -0.39 -3.64 -8.68
C MET A 1 0.31 -2.89 -9.80
N ALA A 2 0.14 -3.25 -11.08
CA ALA A 2 0.83 -2.55 -12.18
C ALA A 2 0.38 -1.08 -12.30
N SER A 3 -0.92 -0.82 -12.20
CA SER A 3 -1.47 0.54 -12.09
C SER A 3 -0.83 1.34 -10.94
N THR A 4 -0.87 0.80 -9.72
CA THR A 4 -0.24 1.42 -8.54
C THR A 4 1.26 1.67 -8.73
N ALA A 5 1.99 0.73 -9.34
CA ALA A 5 3.41 0.90 -9.63
C ALA A 5 3.65 2.00 -10.69
N SER A 6 2.77 2.14 -11.68
CA SER A 6 2.83 3.20 -12.68
C SER A 6 2.56 4.58 -12.06
N GLU A 7 1.58 4.66 -11.17
CA GLU A 7 1.27 5.89 -10.41
C GLU A 7 2.42 6.27 -9.48
N LEU A 8 3.02 5.31 -8.76
CA LEU A 8 4.21 5.56 -7.93
C LEU A 8 5.40 6.07 -8.77
N THR A 9 5.62 5.46 -9.94
CA THR A 9 6.66 5.91 -10.87
C THR A 9 6.39 7.34 -11.34
N TRP A 10 5.14 7.65 -11.68
CA TRP A 10 4.72 8.99 -12.08
C TRP A 10 4.89 10.01 -10.96
N ILE A 11 4.51 9.69 -9.72
CA ILE A 11 4.71 10.57 -8.56
C ILE A 11 6.20 10.83 -8.33
N LYS A 12 7.05 9.80 -8.42
CA LYS A 12 8.51 9.98 -8.29
C LYS A 12 9.06 10.92 -9.37
N GLN A 13 8.59 10.78 -10.61
CA GLN A 13 8.98 11.66 -11.71
C GLN A 13 8.49 13.10 -11.47
N LEU A 14 7.25 13.28 -11.02
CA LEU A 14 6.70 14.58 -10.67
C LEU A 14 7.50 15.26 -9.55
N LEU A 15 7.88 14.52 -8.50
CA LEU A 15 8.73 15.03 -7.43
C LEU A 15 10.10 15.47 -7.98
N ALA A 16 10.68 14.72 -8.90
CA ALA A 16 11.95 15.09 -9.54
C ALA A 16 11.83 16.38 -10.35
N GLU A 17 10.73 16.59 -11.07
CA GLU A 17 10.45 17.84 -11.80
C GLU A 17 10.26 19.05 -10.87
N LEU A 18 9.71 18.82 -9.68
CA LEU A 18 9.61 19.82 -8.61
C LEU A 18 10.93 20.02 -7.85
N ASN A 19 12.02 19.38 -8.29
CA ASN A 19 13.35 19.42 -7.66
C ASN A 19 13.36 18.84 -6.24
N ILE A 20 12.43 17.93 -5.93
CA ILE A 20 12.35 17.21 -4.66
C ILE A 20 12.98 15.82 -4.87
N LYS A 21 14.13 15.59 -4.24
CA LYS A 21 14.81 14.29 -4.32
C LYS A 21 14.11 13.26 -3.42
N HIS A 22 13.67 12.16 -4.02
CA HIS A 22 13.20 10.97 -3.30
C HIS A 22 14.20 9.83 -3.52
N GLU A 23 15.15 9.69 -2.60
CA GLU A 23 16.22 8.68 -2.67
C GLU A 23 15.81 7.33 -2.05
N ALA A 24 14.71 7.30 -1.30
CA ALA A 24 14.21 6.10 -0.67
C ALA A 24 13.48 5.18 -1.67
N LEU A 25 13.51 3.87 -1.37
CA LEU A 25 12.65 2.88 -2.02
C LEU A 25 11.18 3.15 -1.72
N MET A 26 10.35 3.24 -2.75
CA MET A 26 8.91 3.41 -2.58
C MET A 26 8.27 2.08 -2.16
N LYS A 27 7.53 2.08 -1.05
CA LYS A 27 6.92 0.86 -0.50
C LYS A 27 5.50 0.69 -1.00
N MET A 28 5.28 -0.34 -1.82
CA MET A 28 3.95 -0.75 -2.26
C MET A 28 3.50 -1.98 -1.46
N PHE A 29 2.76 -1.76 -0.38
CA PHE A 29 2.26 -2.84 0.47
C PHE A 29 1.21 -3.71 -0.26
N CYS A 30 1.39 -5.03 -0.21
CA CYS A 30 0.48 -5.99 -0.84
C CYS A 30 0.16 -7.16 0.09
N ASP A 31 -1.11 -7.55 0.17
CA ASP A 31 -1.58 -8.69 0.95
C ASP A 31 -1.65 -9.99 0.12
N ASN A 32 -1.56 -9.89 -1.20
CA ASN A 32 -1.53 -11.05 -2.08
C ASN A 32 -0.10 -11.58 -2.25
N GLN A 33 0.21 -12.65 -1.52
CA GLN A 33 1.52 -13.30 -1.58
C GLN A 33 1.84 -13.87 -2.96
N ALA A 34 0.85 -14.40 -3.69
CA ALA A 34 1.06 -14.92 -5.04
C ALA A 34 1.48 -13.79 -5.98
N ALA A 35 0.81 -12.64 -5.90
CA ALA A 35 1.15 -11.47 -6.70
C ALA A 35 2.58 -10.96 -6.42
N ARG A 36 3.00 -10.98 -5.14
CA ARG A 36 4.39 -10.66 -4.75
C ARG A 36 5.40 -11.66 -5.30
N LEU A 37 5.10 -12.97 -5.25
CA LEU A 37 5.98 -14.02 -5.76
C LEU A 37 6.14 -13.94 -7.28
N ILE A 38 5.04 -13.66 -8.01
CA ILE A 38 5.06 -13.49 -9.46
C ILE A 38 5.89 -12.25 -9.86
N ALA A 39 5.76 -11.15 -9.12
CA ALA A 39 6.58 -9.96 -9.33
C ALA A 39 8.07 -10.23 -9.07
N ALA A 40 8.39 -11.06 -8.07
CA ALA A 40 9.77 -11.37 -7.67
C ALA A 40 10.45 -12.47 -8.51
N ASN A 41 9.70 -13.41 -9.08
CA ASN A 41 10.27 -14.61 -9.71
C ASN A 41 9.96 -14.68 -11.22
N PRO A 42 10.96 -14.77 -12.11
CA PRO A 42 10.76 -14.87 -13.56
C PRO A 42 10.25 -16.23 -14.05
N VAL A 43 10.24 -17.27 -13.21
CA VAL A 43 9.96 -18.66 -13.63
C VAL A 43 8.45 -18.98 -13.73
N PHE A 44 7.57 -18.12 -13.23
CA PHE A 44 6.12 -18.31 -13.38
C PHE A 44 5.67 -17.89 -14.79
N HIS A 45 5.71 -18.84 -15.72
CA HIS A 45 5.12 -18.76 -17.05
C HIS A 45 3.63 -19.17 -16.98
N GLU A 46 2.73 -18.25 -16.63
CA GLU A 46 1.30 -18.45 -16.89
C GLU A 46 0.90 -17.69 -18.17
N PRO A 47 0.25 -18.35 -19.14
CA PRO A 47 0.01 -17.79 -20.47
C PRO A 47 -1.18 -16.84 -20.42
N THR A 48 -0.94 -15.59 -20.05
CA THR A 48 -1.89 -14.50 -20.29
C THR A 48 -1.10 -13.25 -20.64
N LYS A 49 -1.07 -12.88 -21.92
CA LYS A 49 -0.28 -11.76 -22.46
C LYS A 49 -0.38 -10.46 -21.64
N HIS A 50 -1.53 -10.18 -21.03
CA HIS A 50 -1.73 -8.99 -20.21
C HIS A 50 -1.09 -9.08 -18.82
N ILE A 51 -1.06 -10.27 -18.21
CA ILE A 51 -0.40 -10.50 -16.92
C ILE A 51 1.11 -10.40 -17.09
N GLU A 52 1.64 -10.86 -18.23
CA GLU A 52 3.07 -10.85 -18.53
C GLU A 52 3.64 -9.42 -18.60
N VAL A 53 2.96 -8.49 -19.30
CA VAL A 53 3.40 -7.10 -19.42
C VAL A 53 3.36 -6.39 -18.07
N ASP A 54 2.26 -6.53 -17.32
CA ASP A 54 2.10 -5.93 -16.00
C ASP A 54 3.14 -6.45 -14.98
N CYS A 55 3.42 -7.76 -15.02
CA CYS A 55 4.41 -8.37 -14.15
C CYS A 55 5.84 -7.98 -14.55
N HIS A 56 6.13 -7.89 -15.84
CA HIS A 56 7.42 -7.43 -16.35
C HIS A 56 7.72 -6.00 -15.88
N PHE A 57 6.76 -5.11 -16.04
CA PHE A 57 6.88 -3.72 -15.62
C PHE A 57 7.18 -3.59 -14.11
N ILE A 58 6.39 -4.27 -13.27
CA ILE A 58 6.62 -4.24 -11.81
C ILE A 58 8.01 -4.81 -11.48
N ARG A 59 8.41 -5.90 -12.14
CA ARG A 59 9.70 -6.55 -11.92
C ARG A 59 10.86 -5.65 -12.28
N GLU A 60 10.81 -4.95 -13.41
CA GLU A 60 11.82 -3.96 -13.80
C GLU A 60 11.97 -2.87 -12.73
N ARG A 61 10.86 -2.35 -12.19
CA ARG A 61 10.88 -1.32 -11.13
C ARG A 61 11.44 -1.85 -9.81
N ILE A 62 11.19 -3.11 -9.47
CA ILE A 62 11.78 -3.75 -8.29
C ILE A 62 13.29 -3.95 -8.49
N GLN A 63 13.71 -4.45 -9.66
CA GLN A 63 15.13 -4.68 -9.98
C GLN A 63 15.94 -3.37 -10.05
N ALA A 64 15.32 -2.30 -10.57
CA ALA A 64 15.87 -0.95 -10.58
C ALA A 64 15.93 -0.31 -9.17
N LYS A 65 15.51 -1.02 -8.12
CA LYS A 65 15.43 -0.53 -6.73
C LYS A 65 14.64 0.77 -6.63
N GLU A 66 13.54 0.87 -7.37
CA GLU A 66 12.63 2.01 -7.29
C GLU A 66 11.44 1.70 -6.37
N ILE A 67 10.98 0.45 -6.40
CA ILE A 67 9.80 -0.01 -5.66
C ILE A 67 10.16 -1.28 -4.87
N GLU A 68 9.74 -1.34 -3.61
CA GLU A 68 9.71 -2.57 -2.81
C GLU A 68 8.26 -2.99 -2.54
N THR A 69 8.00 -4.30 -2.49
CA THR A 69 6.66 -4.87 -2.28
C THR A 69 6.55 -5.64 -0.97
N PRO A 70 6.57 -4.97 0.19
CA PRO A 70 6.42 -5.62 1.49
C PRO A 70 5.04 -6.27 1.65
N TYR A 71 5.02 -7.44 2.29
CA TYR A 71 3.78 -8.12 2.62
C TYR A 71 3.07 -7.41 3.78
N VAL A 72 1.76 -7.22 3.65
CA VAL A 72 0.87 -6.77 4.72
C VAL A 72 -0.24 -7.80 4.92
N LYS A 73 -0.67 -8.06 6.16
CA LYS A 73 -1.82 -8.94 6.39
C LYS A 73 -3.08 -8.24 5.86
N SER A 74 -4.04 -8.98 5.29
CA SER A 74 -5.26 -8.37 4.73
C SER A 74 -6.02 -7.49 5.74
N LYS A 75 -6.07 -7.89 7.03
CA LYS A 75 -6.67 -7.08 8.10
C LYS A 75 -5.97 -5.74 8.40
N ASP A 76 -4.75 -5.59 7.88
CA ASP A 76 -3.89 -4.41 8.05
C ASP A 76 -3.72 -3.66 6.71
N GLN A 77 -4.35 -4.14 5.63
CA GLN A 77 -4.32 -3.48 4.32
C GLN A 77 -5.35 -2.35 4.28
N LEU A 78 -4.90 -1.11 4.50
CA LEU A 78 -5.78 0.06 4.55
C LEU A 78 -6.51 0.31 3.22
N ALA A 79 -5.91 -0.09 2.09
CA ALA A 79 -6.52 0.07 0.77
C ALA A 79 -7.82 -0.74 0.59
N ASP A 80 -8.07 -1.75 1.42
CA ASP A 80 -9.27 -2.58 1.36
C ASP A 80 -10.54 -1.77 1.61
N ILE A 81 -10.47 -0.67 2.36
CA ILE A 81 -11.62 0.21 2.61
C ILE A 81 -12.15 0.86 1.32
N PHE A 82 -11.27 1.08 0.33
CA PHE A 82 -11.61 1.74 -0.92
C PHE A 82 -11.96 0.75 -2.05
N THR A 83 -11.65 -0.54 -1.86
CA THR A 83 -11.71 -1.53 -2.95
C THR A 83 -12.64 -2.71 -2.65
N LYS A 84 -13.03 -2.92 -1.39
CA LYS A 84 -13.84 -4.07 -0.95
C LYS A 84 -15.02 -3.63 -0.10
N GLY A 85 -16.12 -4.38 -0.20
CA GLY A 85 -17.22 -4.33 0.78
C GLY A 85 -16.80 -5.05 2.06
N LEU A 86 -16.25 -4.32 3.02
CA LEU A 86 -15.80 -4.87 4.30
C LEU A 86 -16.95 -5.09 5.29
N SER A 87 -16.79 -6.03 6.22
CA SER A 87 -17.67 -6.13 7.38
C SER A 87 -17.52 -4.89 8.26
N ILE A 88 -18.57 -4.54 9.02
CA ILE A 88 -18.58 -3.35 9.88
C ILE A 88 -17.35 -3.31 10.80
N LYS A 89 -17.03 -4.44 11.44
CA LYS A 89 -15.87 -4.55 12.32
C LYS A 89 -14.54 -4.28 11.60
N ALA A 90 -14.34 -4.86 10.42
CA ALA A 90 -13.12 -4.63 9.64
C ALA A 90 -13.03 -3.18 9.14
N PHE A 91 -14.16 -2.59 8.77
CA PHE A 91 -14.25 -1.19 8.38
C PHE A 91 -13.90 -0.24 9.53
N GLU A 92 -14.43 -0.47 10.74
CA GLU A 92 -14.11 0.30 11.94
C GLU A 92 -12.62 0.20 12.31
N ASP A 93 -12.07 -1.02 12.31
CA ASP A 93 -10.65 -1.26 12.62
C ASP A 93 -9.72 -0.53 11.63
N ILE A 94 -10.04 -0.57 10.33
CA ILE A 94 -9.24 0.10 9.28
C ILE A 94 -9.45 1.62 9.32
N SER A 95 -10.69 2.09 9.55
CA SER A 95 -11.00 3.52 9.66
C SER A 95 -10.24 4.15 10.83
N TYR A 96 -10.21 3.46 11.97
CA TYR A 96 -9.44 3.90 13.13
C TYR A 96 -7.94 3.99 12.80
N LYS A 97 -7.37 2.98 12.12
CA LYS A 97 -5.95 3.02 11.68
C LYS A 97 -5.66 4.12 10.66
N LEU A 98 -6.63 4.46 9.81
CA LEU A 98 -6.53 5.55 8.84
C LEU A 98 -6.62 6.93 9.49
N GLY A 99 -6.98 7.00 10.78
CA GLY A 99 -7.17 8.26 11.50
C GLY A 99 -8.51 8.93 11.18
N LEU A 100 -9.49 8.18 10.69
CA LEU A 100 -10.87 8.64 10.56
C LEU A 100 -11.49 8.67 11.95
N TYR A 101 -11.22 9.74 12.69
CA TYR A 101 -11.89 10.03 13.94
C TYR A 101 -13.27 10.63 13.65
N ASP A 102 -14.27 10.20 14.42
CA ASP A 102 -15.56 10.87 14.44
C ASP A 102 -15.39 12.25 15.10
N PHE A 103 -15.13 13.28 14.29
CA PHE A 103 -15.03 14.66 14.75
C PHE A 103 -16.33 15.17 15.39
N TYR A 104 -17.46 14.49 15.16
CA TYR A 104 -18.77 14.83 15.72
C TYR A 104 -19.08 14.10 17.03
N LYS A 105 -18.19 13.20 17.49
CA LYS A 105 -18.13 12.72 18.87
C LYS A 105 -16.90 13.28 19.59
N PRO A 106 -16.88 14.59 19.92
CA PRO A 106 -15.86 15.08 20.84
C PRO A 106 -16.00 14.33 22.17
N SER A 107 -15.00 13.54 22.53
CA SER A 107 -14.90 13.01 23.89
C SER A 107 -14.71 14.19 24.84
N LEU A 108 -15.80 14.60 25.51
CA LEU A 108 -15.75 15.61 26.57
C LEU A 108 -14.99 15.14 27.82
N ARG A 109 -14.58 13.86 27.87
CA ARG A 109 -13.60 13.39 28.86
C ARG A 109 -12.21 13.74 28.36
N GLY A 110 -11.67 14.83 28.90
CA GLY A 110 -10.24 15.14 28.81
C GLY A 110 -9.41 13.93 29.25
N SER A 111 -8.27 13.75 28.58
CA SER A 111 -7.25 12.76 28.94
C SER A 111 -6.71 13.09 30.33
N VAL A 112 -7.34 12.52 31.37
CA VAL A 112 -6.75 12.51 32.71
C VAL A 112 -5.72 11.39 32.71
N GLY A 113 -4.47 11.77 32.45
CA GLY A 113 -3.33 10.88 32.60
C GLY A 113 -3.26 10.39 34.04
N ASN A 114 -3.67 9.14 34.28
CA ASN A 114 -3.33 8.43 35.50
C ASN A 114 -1.83 8.11 35.48
N LYS A 115 -0.99 9.06 35.90
CA LYS A 115 0.28 8.73 36.53
C LYS A 115 -0.06 8.20 37.93
N LYS A 116 0.05 6.89 38.12
CA LYS A 116 0.14 6.30 39.45
C LYS A 116 1.62 6.35 39.87
N ASP A 117 1.88 7.12 40.92
CA ASP A 117 2.98 6.89 41.85
C ASP A 117 2.67 5.65 42.71
#